data_AF-A0A9E1SG91-F1
#
_entry.id   AF-A0A9E1SG91-F1
#
_cell.length_a   1.000
_cell.length_b   1.000
_cell.length_c   1.000
_cell.angle_alpha   90.00
_cell.angle_beta   90.00
_cell.angle_gamma   90.00
#
_symmetry.space_group_name_H-M   'P 1'
#
loop_
_entity.id
_entity.type
_entity.pdbx_description
1 polymer ?
#
loop_
_entity_poly.entity_id
_entity_poly.type
_entity_poly.pdbx_seq_one_letter_code
_entity_poly.pdbx_strand_id
1 'polypeptide(L)' 'NQPFSQWDQIFPDNMMTVAAIDRIIHHATIIEIEGESYRKKQSLKK' A
#
# COMPACT_ATOMS: atom_id res chain seq x y z
N ASN A 1 0.04 1.86 -6.16
CA ASN A 1 -0.23 1.87 -4.70
C ASN A 1 -1.70 1.56 -4.54
N GLN A 2 -2.07 0.55 -3.76
CA GLN A 2 -3.47 0.20 -3.50
C GLN A 2 -3.74 0.22 -1.99
N PRO A 3 -4.84 0.84 -1.53
CA PRO A 3 -5.24 0.80 -0.14
C PRO A 3 -5.59 -0.64 0.28
N PHE A 4 -5.50 -0.96 1.57
CA PHE A 4 -5.78 -2.31 2.08
C PHE A 4 -7.17 -2.84 1.72
N SER A 5 -8.16 -1.95 1.56
CA SER A 5 -9.52 -2.29 1.12
C SER A 5 -9.63 -2.83 -0.31
N GLN A 6 -8.57 -2.71 -1.11
CA GLN A 6 -8.51 -3.18 -2.50
C GLN A 6 -7.53 -4.36 -2.67
N TRP A 7 -7.01 -4.92 -1.58
CA TRP A 7 -6.06 -6.03 -1.62
C TRP A 7 -6.70 -7.38 -1.95
N ASP A 8 -8.02 -7.47 -1.87
CA ASP A 8 -8.84 -8.57 -2.38
C ASP A 8 -8.66 -8.80 -3.89
N GLN A 9 -8.18 -7.80 -4.64
CA GLN A 9 -7.81 -7.94 -6.06
C GLN A 9 -6.40 -8.49 -6.28
N ILE A 10 -5.56 -8.51 -5.24
CA ILE A 10 -4.15 -8.92 -5.31
C ILE A 10 -4.01 -10.37 -4.86
N PHE A 11 -4.71 -10.74 -3.80
CA PHE A 11 -4.68 -12.09 -3.26
C PHE A 11 -5.82 -12.94 -3.86
N PRO A 12 -5.55 -14.21 -4.18
CA PRO A 12 -6.54 -15.09 -4.80
C PRO A 12 -7.72 -15.49 -3.90
N ASP A 13 -7.61 -15.30 -2.57
CA ASP A 13 -8.64 -15.65 -1.60
C ASP A 13 -8.82 -14.53 -0.57
N ASN A 14 -10.07 -14.16 -0.31
CA ASN A 14 -10.42 -13.04 0.57
C ASN A 14 -10.09 -13.33 2.04
N MET A 15 -10.33 -14.55 2.52
CA MET A 15 -9.97 -14.92 3.91
C MET A 15 -8.46 -14.82 4.11
N MET A 16 -7.68 -15.22 3.11
CA MET A 16 -6.23 -15.07 3.12
C MET A 16 -5.81 -13.59 3.12
N THR A 17 -6.45 -12.73 2.33
CA THR A 17 -6.21 -11.26 2.33
C THR A 17 -6.37 -10.68 3.73
N VAL A 18 -7.50 -10.95 4.38
CA VAL A 18 -7.80 -10.43 5.72
C VAL A 18 -6.79 -10.93 6.73
N ALA A 19 -6.45 -12.23 6.69
CA ALA A 19 -5.46 -12.82 7.59
C ALA A 19 -4.04 -12.27 7.37
N ALA A 20 -3.70 -11.87 6.14
CA ALA A 20 -2.41 -11.23 5.85
C ALA A 20 -2.37 -9.78 6.35
N ILE A 21 -3.42 -9.00 6.09
CA ILE A 21 -3.55 -7.63 6.57
C ILE A 21 -3.45 -7.61 8.10
N ASP A 22 -4.25 -8.42 8.80
CA ASP A 22 -4.28 -8.48 10.26
C ASP A 22 -2.88 -8.72 10.87
N ARG A 23 -2.14 -9.72 10.38
CA ARG A 23 -0.78 -10.03 10.85
C ARG A 23 0.21 -8.90 10.62
N ILE A 24 0.11 -8.21 9.49
CA ILE A 24 1.03 -7.10 9.16
C ILE A 24 0.73 -5.88 10.03
N ILE A 25 -0.56 -5.55 10.22
CA ILE A 25 -0.94 -4.32 10.93
C ILE A 25 -0.84 -4.47 12.46
N HIS A 26 -0.91 -5.68 13.01
CA HIS A 26 -0.94 -5.93 14.46
C HIS A 26 0.21 -5.26 15.23
N HIS A 27 1.41 -5.23 14.65
CA HIS A 27 2.60 -4.62 15.25
C HIS A 27 3.26 -3.58 14.33
N ALA A 28 2.49 -2.94 13.46
CA ALA A 28 2.99 -1.91 12.55
C ALA A 28 2.50 -0.51 12.93
N THR A 29 3.24 0.50 12.47
CA THR A 29 2.79 1.88 12.43
C THR A 29 2.48 2.25 10.99
N ILE A 30 1.24 2.67 10.71
CA ILE A 30 0.82 3.06 9.36
C ILE A 30 1.21 4.52 9.15
N ILE A 31 2.00 4.77 8.10
CA ILE A 31 2.40 6.13 7.68
C ILE A 31 1.74 6.40 6.33
N GLU A 32 0.79 7.32 6.31
CA GLU A 32 0.18 7.81 5.08
C GLU A 32 1.07 8.89 4.47
N ILE A 33 1.51 8.66 3.23
CA ILE A 33 2.42 9.57 2.52
C ILE A 33 1.67 10.16 1.34
N GLU A 34 1.53 11.48 1.37
CA GLU A 34 0.98 12.26 0.28
C GLU A 34 2.08 13.09 -0.40
N GLY A 35 1.85 13.39 -1.68
CA GLY A 35 2.70 14.29 -2.44
C GLY A 35 3.17 13.71 -3.77
N GLU A 36 3.76 14.60 -4.58
CA GLU A 36 4.22 14.25 -5.91
C GLU A 36 5.49 13.39 -5.87
N SER A 37 5.57 12.46 -6.84
CA SER A 37 6.76 11.62 -7.04
C SER A 37 8.03 12.46 -7.15
N TYR A 38 8.98 12.19 -6.24
CA TYR A 38 10.32 12.76 -6.29
C TYR A 38 10.99 12.50 -7.64
N ARG A 39 10.86 11.28 -8.18
CA ARG A 39 11.42 10.90 -9.49
C ARG A 39 10.82 11.73 -10.62
N LYS A 40 9.50 11.98 -10.59
CA LYS A 40 8.82 12.84 -11.57
C LYS A 40 9.35 14.26 -11.50
N LYS A 41 9.44 14.84 -10.31
CA LYS A 41 10.02 16.18 -10.10
C LYS A 41 11.45 16.29 -10.65
N GLN A 42 12.30 15.29 -10.38
CA GLN A 42 13.67 15.28 -10.88
C GLN A 42 13.74 15.13 -12.41
N SER A 43 12.87 14.32 -13.01
CA SER A 43 12.81 14.17 -14.47
C SER A 43 12.37 15.45 -15.19
N LEU A 44 11.53 16.27 -14.57
CA LEU A 44 11.05 17.55 -15.13
C LEU A 44 12.07 18.69 -14.97
N LYS A 45 13.06 18.54 -14.09
CA LYS A 45 14.13 19.52 -13.87
C LYS A 45 15.33 19.34 -14.81
N LYS A 46 15.35 18.24 -15.57
CA LYS A 46 16.34 17.95 -16.60
C LYS A 46 15.87 18.51 -17.93
#